data_AF-A0AAW4PB98-F1
#
_entry.id   AF-A0AAW4PB98-F1
#
_cell.length_a   1.000
_cell.length_b   1.000
_cell.length_c   1.000
_cell.angle_alpha   90.00
_cell.angle_beta   90.00
_cell.angle_gamma   90.00
#
_symmetry.space_group_name_H-M   'P 1'
#
loop_
_entity.id
_entity.type
_entity.pdbx_description
1 polymer ?
#
loop_
_entity_poly.entity_id
_entity_poly.type
_entity_poly.pdbx_seq_one_letter_code
_entity_poly.pdbx_strand_id
1 'polypeptide(L)' 'MANRFHQLVDLLVAALIAGTSVVLWGLVVPPAVALWLATLFAAMYYFSRNPWGTPRGEQFNAFIDDLYDRYLP' A
#
# COMPACT_ATOMS: atom_id res chain seq x y z
N MET A 1 -11.10 5.31 -16.30
CA MET A 1 -11.64 4.51 -15.18
C MET A 1 -10.53 3.56 -14.76
N ALA A 2 -10.08 3.61 -13.50
CA ALA A 2 -9.11 2.62 -13.03
C ALA A 2 -9.67 1.21 -13.25
N ASN A 3 -8.88 0.32 -13.86
CA ASN A 3 -9.28 -1.06 -14.09
C ASN A 3 -9.61 -1.72 -12.73
N ARG A 4 -10.77 -2.38 -12.61
CA ARG A 4 -11.20 -3.03 -11.37
C ARG A 4 -10.17 -4.06 -10.87
N PHE A 5 -9.42 -4.66 -11.80
CA PHE A 5 -8.32 -5.57 -11.49
C PHE A 5 -7.17 -4.87 -10.75
N HIS A 6 -6.79 -3.66 -11.17
CA HIS A 6 -5.72 -2.90 -10.53
C HIS A 6 -6.10 -2.53 -9.09
N GLN A 7 -7.37 -2.15 -8.87
CA GLN A 7 -7.88 -1.88 -7.52
C GLN A 7 -7.83 -3.12 -6.62
N LEU A 8 -8.12 -4.30 -7.18
CA LEU A 8 -8.02 -5.56 -6.43
C LEU A 8 -6.57 -5.87 -6.06
N VAL A 9 -5.62 -5.66 -6.97
CA VAL A 9 -4.19 -5.83 -6.66
C VAL A 9 -3.72 -4.84 -5.61
N ASP A 10 -4.10 -3.57 -5.70
CA ASP A 10 -3.75 -2.59 -4.67
C ASP A 10 -4.34 -2.97 -3.31
N LEU A 11 -5.55 -3.51 -3.28
CA LEU A 11 -6.18 -4.00 -2.05
C LEU A 11 -5.37 -5.15 -1.45
N LEU A 12 -4.91 -6.08 -2.28
CA LEU A 12 -4.06 -7.20 -1.84
C LEU A 12 -2.71 -6.71 -1.31
N VAL A 13 -2.08 -5.74 -1.99
CA VAL A 13 -0.82 -5.14 -1.53
C VAL A 13 -1.03 -4.36 -0.23
N ALA A 14 -2.13 -3.62 -0.09
CA ALA A 14 -2.49 -2.93 1.15
C ALA A 14 -2.71 -3.92 2.31
N ALA A 15 -3.39 -5.04 2.07
CA ALA A 15 -3.59 -6.10 3.05
C ALA A 15 -2.25 -6.76 3.46
N LEU A 16 -1.34 -6.97 2.50
CA LEU A 16 0.00 -7.46 2.77
C LEU A 16 0.77 -6.48 3.65
N ILE A 17 0.78 -5.18 3.30
CA ILE A 17 1.41 -4.11 4.09
C ILE A 17 0.83 -4.09 5.50
N ALA A 18 -0.50 -4.16 5.65
CA ALA A 18 -1.15 -4.21 6.96
C ALA A 18 -0.66 -5.42 7.77
N GLY A 19 -0.75 -6.62 7.22
CA GLY A 19 -0.36 -7.87 7.89
C GLY A 19 1.10 -7.86 8.32
N THR A 20 2.03 -7.51 7.42
CA THR A 20 3.46 -7.43 7.75
C THR A 20 3.74 -6.35 8.78
N SER A 21 3.07 -5.20 8.69
CA SER A 21 3.26 -4.10 9.64
C SER A 21 2.78 -4.47 11.03
N VAL A 22 1.64 -5.15 11.17
CA VAL A 22 1.15 -5.63 12.48
C VAL A 22 2.17 -6.55 13.13
N VAL A 23 2.72 -7.50 12.37
CA VAL A 23 3.73 -8.44 12.88
C VAL A 23 4.99 -7.70 13.31
N LEU A 24 5.56 -6.86 12.44
CA LEU A 24 6.81 -6.16 12.71
C LEU A 24 6.68 -5.18 13.88
N TRP A 25 5.64 -4.35 13.90
CA TRP A 25 5.40 -3.41 15.00
C TRP A 25 5.00 -4.12 16.29
N GLY A 26 4.32 -5.26 16.21
CA GLY A 26 3.98 -6.08 17.37
C GLY A 26 5.20 -6.57 18.16
N LEU A 27 6.40 -6.55 17.57
CA LEU A 27 7.66 -6.88 18.24
C LEU A 27 8.21 -5.76 19.12
N VAL A 28 7.77 -4.51 18.91
CA VAL A 28 8.39 -3.31 19.51
C VAL A 28 7.41 -2.38 20.23
N VAL A 29 6.11 -2.44 19.92
CA VAL A 29 5.09 -1.55 20.52
C VAL A 29 3.86 -2.32 21.01
N PRO A 30 3.03 -1.73 21.89
CA PRO A 30 1.79 -2.36 22.34
C PRO A 30 0.85 -2.72 21.18
N PRO A 31 0.00 -3.77 21.31
CA PRO A 31 -0.83 -4.28 20.22
C PRO A 31 -1.73 -3.22 19.56
N ALA A 32 -2.34 -2.34 20.36
CA ALA A 32 -3.19 -1.27 19.84
C ALA A 32 -2.41 -0.28 18.96
N VAL A 33 -1.17 0.04 19.33
CA VAL A 33 -0.29 0.93 18.56
C VAL A 33 0.18 0.25 17.28
N ALA A 34 0.55 -1.02 17.35
CA ALA A 34 0.94 -1.81 16.18
C ALA A 34 -0.18 -1.88 15.13
N LEU A 35 -1.42 -2.13 15.57
CA LEU A 35 -2.60 -2.12 14.70
C LEU A 35 -2.84 -0.75 14.07
N TRP A 36 -2.69 0.33 14.85
CA TRP A 36 -2.86 1.68 14.34
C TRP A 36 -1.81 2.03 13.27
N LEU A 37 -0.54 1.73 13.52
CA LEU A 37 0.55 1.95 12.56
C LEU A 37 0.36 1.14 11.28
N ALA A 38 -0.02 -0.14 11.41
CA ALA A 38 -0.30 -0.98 10.26
C ALA A 38 -1.46 -0.44 9.41
N THR A 39 -2.52 0.04 10.06
CA THR A 39 -3.68 0.64 9.38
C THR A 39 -3.27 1.92 8.65
N LEU A 40 -2.49 2.78 9.30
CA LEU A 40 -1.94 4.00 8.69
C LEU A 40 -1.14 3.66 7.43
N PHE A 41 -0.23 2.70 7.51
CA PHE A 41 0.64 2.31 6.39
C PHE A 41 -0.13 1.71 5.21
N ALA A 42 -1.09 0.83 5.49
CA ALA A 42 -1.96 0.28 4.45
C ALA A 42 -2.81 1.36 3.79
N ALA A 43 -3.38 2.29 4.56
CA ALA A 43 -4.18 3.39 4.03
C ALA A 43 -3.34 4.35 3.16
N MET A 44 -2.12 4.68 3.61
CA MET A 44 -1.22 5.54 2.84
C MET A 44 -0.91 4.95 1.46
N TYR A 45 -0.65 3.64 1.40
CA TYR A 45 -0.46 2.95 0.12
C TYR A 45 -1.76 2.90 -0.71
N TYR A 46 -2.86 2.42 -0.13
CA TYR A 46 -4.09 2.18 -0.89
C TYR A 46 -4.68 3.46 -1.50
N PHE A 47 -4.64 4.57 -0.77
CA PHE A 47 -5.27 5.82 -1.23
C PHE A 47 -4.35 6.69 -2.09
N SER A 48 -3.04 6.68 -1.85
CA SER A 48 -2.13 7.58 -2.55
C SER A 48 -1.20 6.87 -3.49
N ARG A 49 -0.83 5.61 -3.19
CA ARG A 49 0.29 4.84 -3.76
C ARG A 49 1.66 5.56 -3.74
N ASN A 50 1.67 6.85 -3.38
CA ASN A 50 2.82 7.69 -3.16
C ASN A 50 3.53 7.24 -1.88
N PRO A 51 4.75 6.70 -1.97
CA PRO A 51 5.47 6.30 -0.78
C PRO A 51 5.77 7.53 0.09
N TRP A 52 5.06 7.62 1.22
CA TRP A 52 5.42 8.46 2.36
C TRP A 52 5.51 9.97 2.07
N GLY A 53 4.74 10.45 1.09
CA GLY A 53 4.74 11.88 0.72
C GLY A 53 6.00 12.29 -0.05
N THR A 54 6.64 11.37 -0.76
CA THR A 54 7.78 11.72 -1.61
C THR A 54 7.38 12.76 -2.67
N PRO A 55 8.25 13.73 -3.00
CA PRO A 55 8.01 14.71 -4.07
C PRO A 55 7.80 14.06 -5.45
N ARG A 56 8.17 12.79 -5.60
CA ARG A 56 8.13 12.04 -6.86
C ARG A 56 6.94 11.07 -6.94
N GLY A 57 5.89 11.29 -6.16
CA GLY A 57 4.74 10.38 -6.08
C GLY A 57 4.10 10.04 -7.43
N GLU A 58 3.98 11.03 -8.32
CA GLU A 58 3.45 10.81 -9.67
C GLU A 58 4.31 9.83 -10.49
N GLN A 59 5.63 9.88 -10.35
CA GLN A 59 6.53 8.96 -11.06
C GLN A 59 6.38 7.52 -10.57
N PHE A 60 6.18 7.33 -9.26
CA PHE A 60 5.92 6.01 -8.70
C PHE A 60 4.56 5.46 -9.12
N ASN A 61 3.53 6.30 -9.12
CA ASN A 61 2.20 5.89 -9.53
C ASN A 61 2.18 5.49 -11.00
N ALA A 62 2.81 6.29 -11.87
CA ALA A 62 2.95 5.96 -13.30
C ALA A 62 3.71 4.64 -13.51
N PHE A 63 4.79 4.40 -12.75
CA PHE A 63 5.51 3.13 -12.82
C PHE A 63 4.65 1.93 -12.41
N ILE A 64 3.84 2.06 -11.35
CA ILE A 64 2.92 0.99 -10.91
C ILE A 64 1.85 0.75 -11.97
N ASP A 65 1.29 1.80 -12.56
CA ASP A 65 0.28 1.69 -13.61
C ASP A 65 0.86 1.01 -14.86
N ASP A 66 2.06 1.39 -15.31
CA ASP A 66 2.77 0.73 -16.42
C ASP A 66 3.03 -0.77 -16.13
N LEU A 67 3.37 -1.10 -14.88
CA LEU A 67 3.57 -2.49 -14.47
C LEU A 67 2.26 -3.28 -14.53
N TYR A 68 1.18 -2.70 -14.04
CA TYR A 68 -0.14 -3.33 -14.08
C TYR A 68 -0.61 -3.50 -15.52
N ASP A 69 -0.50 -2.50 -16.38
CA ASP A 69 -0.87 -2.60 -17.80
C ASP A 69 -0.10 -3.72 -18.51
N ARG A 70 1.15 -3.99 -18.11
CA ARG A 70 1.99 -5.03 -18.70
C ARG A 70 1.60 -6.45 -18.29
N TYR A 71 1.22 -6.64 -17.03
CA TYR A 71 1.02 -7.97 -16.43
C TYR A 71 -0.45 -8.30 -16.12
N LEU A 72 -1.33 -7.31 -16.14
CA LEU A 72 -2.76 -7.39 -15.82
C LEU A 72 -3.61 -6.68 -16.91
N PRO A 73 -3.49 -7.09 -18.19
CA PRO A 73 -4.26 -6.49 -19.30
C PRO A 73 -5.78 -6.69 -19.17
#